data_AF-A0A8X6HD71-F1
#
_entry.id   AF-A0A8X6HD71-F1
#
_cell.length_a   1.000
_cell.length_b   1.000
_cell.length_c   1.000
_cell.angle_alpha   90.00
_cell.angle_beta   90.00
_cell.angle_gamma   90.00
#
_symmetry.space_group_name_H-M   'P 1'
#
loop_
_entity.id
_entity.type
_entity.pdbx_description
1 polymer ?
#
loop_
_entity_poly.entity_id
_entity_poly.type
_entity_poly.pdbx_seq_one_letter_code
_entity_poly.pdbx_strand_id
1 'polypeptide(L)'
;MFRQIKVQEHQQEFLRILWRPSPEEDIVSYLLKTVTYGTKPAPYLATRCLLQLAHEGKNKYPLATPVIQNSTYMDDILSGADDITIAKEMQRQLIGLMKEVFLNLKR
;
A
#
# COMPACT_ATOMS: atom_id res chain seq x y z
N MET A 1 -1.02 -1.26 -3.81
CA MET A 1 -0.94 -0.81 -2.40
C MET A 1 -2.31 -0.45 -1.81
N PHE A 2 -3.02 0.55 -2.34
CA PHE A 2 -4.20 1.16 -1.70
C PHE A 2 -5.29 0.18 -1.21
N ARG A 3 -5.71 -0.75 -2.06
CA ARG A 3 -6.80 -1.70 -1.76
C ARG A 3 -6.47 -2.75 -0.69
N GLN A 4 -5.22 -2.79 -0.21
CA GLN A 4 -4.84 -3.65 0.92
C GLN A 4 -4.94 -2.95 2.27
N ILE A 5 -5.31 -1.67 2.29
CA ILE A 5 -5.47 -0.87 3.51
C ILE A 5 -6.95 -0.72 3.80
N LYS A 6 -7.42 -1.34 4.89
CA LYS A 6 -8.82 -1.27 5.30
C LYS A 6 -9.16 0.11 5.86
N VAL A 7 -10.31 0.65 5.46
CA VAL A 7 -10.88 1.88 6.03
C VAL A 7 -11.68 1.51 7.28
N GLN A 8 -11.59 2.37 8.30
CA GLN A 8 -12.35 2.20 9.54
C GLN A 8 -13.85 2.09 9.24
N GLU A 9 -14.55 1.18 9.90
CA GLU A 9 -15.92 0.81 9.56
C GLU A 9 -16.89 2.02 9.56
N HIS A 10 -16.78 2.88 10.57
CA HIS A 10 -17.57 4.11 10.68
C HIS A 10 -17.26 5.16 9.59
N GLN A 11 -16.17 5.01 8.82
CA GLN A 11 -15.82 5.93 7.73
C GLN A 11 -16.21 5.36 6.34
N GLN A 12 -16.59 4.08 6.25
CA GLN A 12 -16.90 3.44 4.96
C GLN A 12 -18.16 4.03 4.32
N GLU A 13 -19.08 4.57 5.12
CA GLU A 13 -20.30 5.23 4.63
C GLU A 13 -19.99 6.43 3.72
N PHE A 14 -18.88 7.14 3.94
CA PHE A 14 -18.42 8.25 3.11
C PHE A 14 -17.82 7.82 1.77
N LEU A 15 -17.62 6.52 1.58
CA LEU A 15 -17.10 5.93 0.34
C LEU A 15 -18.18 5.12 -0.40
N ARG A 16 -19.45 5.50 -0.23
CA ARG A 16 -20.57 4.89 -0.95
C ARG A 16 -20.53 5.26 -2.43
N ILE A 17 -20.70 4.25 -3.28
CA ILE A 17 -20.92 4.44 -4.71
C ILE A 17 -22.26 3.84 -5.12
N LEU A 18 -22.85 4.41 -6.16
CA LEU A 18 -24.02 3.86 -6.84
C LEU A 18 -23.55 3.20 -8.12
N TRP A 19 -24.08 2.02 -8.41
CA TRP A 19 -23.76 1.24 -9.59
C TRP A 19 -25.04 0.73 -10.22
N ARG A 20 -25.06 0.72 -11.55
CA ARG A 20 -26.14 0.16 -12.34
C ARG A 20 -25.56 -0.31 -13.67
N PRO A 21 -25.69 -1.58 -14.05
CA PRO A 21 -25.09 -2.14 -15.26
C PRO A 21 -25.79 -1.69 -16.55
N SER A 22 -27.11 -1.47 -16.54
CA SER A 22 -27.87 -0.91 -17.67
C SER A 22 -29.03 -0.01 -17.18
N PRO A 23 -29.56 0.91 -18.01
CA PRO A 23 -30.66 1.81 -17.60
C PRO A 23 -31.93 1.11 -17.09
N GLU A 24 -32.16 -0.13 -17.53
CA GLU A 24 -33.31 -0.97 -17.20
C GLU A 24 -33.16 -1.71 -15.86
N GLU A 25 -31.94 -1.83 -15.34
CA GLU A 25 -31.66 -2.49 -14.06
C GLU A 25 -31.74 -1.50 -12.89
N ASP A 26 -32.00 -2.03 -11.69
CA ASP A 26 -32.06 -1.22 -10.46
C ASP A 26 -30.68 -0.68 -10.06
N ILE A 27 -30.67 0.50 -9.44
CA ILE A 27 -29.46 1.08 -8.86
C ILE A 27 -29.10 0.31 -7.58
N VAL A 28 -27.87 -0.20 -7.53
CA VAL A 28 -27.30 -0.86 -6.36
C VAL A 28 -26.30 0.07 -5.68
N SER A 29 -26.31 0.12 -4.35
CA SER A 29 -25.30 0.86 -3.58
C SER A 29 -24.21 -0.07 -3.05
N TYR A 30 -22.95 0.32 -3.20
CA TYR A 30 -21.79 -0.38 -2.63
C TYR A 30 -21.03 0.53 -1.68
N LEU A 31 -20.46 -0.07 -0.62
CA LEU A 31 -19.54 0.59 0.29
C LEU A 31 -18.11 0.11 -0.01
N LEU A 32 -17.23 1.04 -0.34
CA LEU A 32 -15.81 0.72 -0.53
C LEU A 32 -15.15 0.56 0.85
N LYS A 33 -14.56 -0.63 1.08
CA LYS A 33 -14.02 -1.02 2.40
C LYS A 33 -12.55 -0.68 2.60
N THR A 34 -11.86 -0.26 1.54
CA THR A 34 -10.42 -0.04 1.53
C THR A 34 -10.10 1.32 0.95
N VAL A 35 -8.89 1.81 1.23
CA VAL A 35 -8.38 3.05 0.65
C VAL A 35 -8.50 2.93 -0.87
N THR A 36 -9.24 3.85 -1.48
CA THR A 36 -9.56 3.82 -2.91
C THR A 36 -8.93 5.03 -3.60
N TYR A 37 -8.38 4.77 -4.80
CA TYR A 37 -7.82 5.79 -5.67
C TYR A 37 -8.87 6.86 -6.03
N GLY A 38 -8.41 8.06 -6.38
CA GLY A 38 -9.28 9.19 -6.71
C GLY A 38 -9.82 9.96 -5.51
N THR A 39 -9.71 9.42 -4.29
CA THR A 39 -9.97 10.21 -3.08
C THR A 39 -8.76 11.07 -2.73
N LYS A 40 -8.99 12.34 -2.34
CA LYS A 40 -7.92 13.29 -1.97
C LYS A 40 -6.91 12.72 -0.94
N PRO A 41 -7.32 11.99 0.13
CA PRO A 41 -6.37 11.50 1.11
C PRO A 41 -5.69 10.17 0.73
N ALA A 42 -6.09 9.49 -0.34
CA ALA A 42 -5.59 8.14 -0.66
C ALA A 42 -4.06 8.03 -0.69
N PRO A 43 -3.33 8.94 -1.39
CA PRO A 43 -1.87 8.88 -1.46
C PRO A 43 -1.23 8.99 -0.08
N TYR A 44 -1.66 9.97 0.70
CA TYR A 44 -1.16 10.19 2.06
C TYR A 44 -1.39 8.97 2.95
N LEU A 45 -2.62 8.45 3.00
CA LEU A 45 -2.96 7.31 3.85
C LEU A 45 -2.09 6.09 3.51
N ALA A 46 -1.90 5.80 2.22
CA ALA A 46 -1.11 4.66 1.82
C ALA A 46 0.38 4.81 2.12
N THR A 47 0.97 5.98 1.83
CA THR A 47 2.35 6.28 2.19
C THR A 47 2.57 6.24 3.70
N ARG A 48 1.64 6.77 4.51
CA ARG A 48 1.76 6.71 5.98
C ARG A 48 1.73 5.29 6.52
N CYS A 49 0.91 4.39 5.96
CA CYS A 49 0.94 2.98 6.31
C CYS A 49 2.29 2.33 6.00
N LEU A 50 2.90 2.62 4.85
CA LEU A 50 4.23 2.12 4.51
C LEU A 50 5.31 2.66 5.46
N LEU A 51 5.27 3.95 5.80
CA LEU A 51 6.21 4.55 6.74
C LEU A 51 6.08 3.94 8.15
N GLN A 52 4.86 3.64 8.58
CA GLN A 52 4.61 2.96 9.86
C GLN A 52 5.19 1.55 9.84
N LEU A 53 4.95 0.79 8.76
CA LEU A 53 5.53 -0.54 8.57
C LEU A 53 7.07 -0.50 8.62
N ALA A 54 7.69 0.49 7.97
CA ALA A 54 9.13 0.68 7.98
C ALA A 54 9.69 1.02 9.37
N HIS A 55 8.93 1.77 10.17
CA HIS A 55 9.28 2.09 11.55
C HIS A 55 9.24 0.85 12.45
N GLU A 56 8.16 0.07 12.40
CA GLU A 56 7.98 -1.16 13.18
C GLU A 56 8.97 -2.26 12.75
N GLY A 57 9.26 -2.34 11.45
CA GLY A 57 10.18 -3.33 10.87
C GLY A 57 11.66 -2.99 11.03
N LYS A 58 12.04 -1.79 11.48
CA LYS A 58 13.41 -1.28 11.43
C LYS A 58 14.46 -2.20 12.04
N ASN A 59 14.13 -2.84 13.16
CA ASN A 59 15.09 -3.71 13.86
C ASN A 59 15.29 -5.05 13.13
N LYS A 60 14.25 -5.57 12.46
CA LYS A 60 14.27 -6.86 11.76
C LYS A 60 14.72 -6.72 10.30
N TYR A 61 14.46 -5.58 9.68
CA TYR A 61 14.71 -5.29 8.27
C TYR A 61 15.43 -3.95 8.06
N PRO A 62 16.64 -3.77 8.63
CA PRO A 62 17.33 -2.48 8.67
C PRO A 62 17.67 -1.91 7.27
N LEU A 63 17.84 -2.75 6.26
CA LEU A 63 18.11 -2.32 4.88
C LEU A 63 16.84 -2.01 4.08
N ALA A 64 15.68 -2.52 4.49
CA ALA A 64 14.41 -2.23 3.84
C ALA A 64 13.82 -0.89 4.27
N THR A 65 14.02 -0.48 5.53
CA THR A 65 13.45 0.75 6.08
C THR A 65 13.85 2.00 5.28
N PRO A 66 15.13 2.24 4.94
CA PRO A 66 15.52 3.40 4.13
C PRO A 66 14.94 3.38 2.72
N VAL A 67 14.76 2.19 2.14
CA VAL A 67 14.15 2.01 0.81
C VAL A 67 12.68 2.46 0.83
N ILE A 68 11.92 2.08 1.86
CA ILE A 68 10.52 2.53 2.00
C ILE A 68 10.46 4.05 2.23
N GLN A 69 11.36 4.58 3.05
CA GLN A 69 11.34 6.00 3.43
C GLN A 69 11.75 6.94 2.29
N ASN A 70 12.71 6.55 1.46
CA ASN A 70 13.37 7.47 0.53
C ASN A 70 13.22 7.08 -0.94
N SER A 71 12.76 5.86 -1.23
CA SER A 71 12.79 5.26 -2.58
C SER A 71 11.44 4.69 -3.02
N THR A 72 10.35 5.13 -2.38
CA THR A 72 8.98 4.75 -2.72
C THR A 72 8.23 5.93 -3.33
N TYR A 73 7.65 5.73 -4.50
CA TYR A 73 6.72 6.67 -5.11
C TYR A 73 5.41 5.94 -5.44
N MET A 74 4.37 6.25 -4.67
CA MET A 74 3.05 5.62 -4.82
C MET A 74 3.15 4.09 -4.72
N ASP A 75 2.80 3.36 -5.79
CA ASP A 75 2.86 1.89 -5.84
C ASP A 75 4.23 1.35 -6.28
N ASP A 76 5.17 2.23 -6.69
CA ASP A 76 6.48 1.84 -7.21
C ASP A 76 7.59 2.05 -6.17
N ILE A 77 8.57 1.14 -6.17
CA ILE A 77 9.78 1.24 -5.36
C ILE A 77 10.98 1.09 -6.29
N LEU A 78 11.83 2.10 -6.32
CA LEU A 78 13.04 2.10 -7.15
C LEU A 78 14.26 2.38 -6.28
N SER A 79 15.03 1.33 -5.98
CA SER A 79 16.25 1.40 -5.18
C SER A 79 17.31 0.43 -5.70
N GLY A 80 18.56 0.71 -5.37
CA GLY A 80 19.70 -0.14 -5.70
C GLY A 80 20.87 0.08 -4.74
N ALA A 81 21.97 -0.60 -5.02
CA ALA A 81 23.26 -0.43 -4.36
C ALA A 81 24.38 -0.69 -5.36
N ASP A 82 25.57 -0.14 -5.08
CA ASP A 82 26.75 -0.32 -5.94
C ASP A 82 27.28 -1.77 -5.94
N ASP A 83 26.94 -2.53 -4.90
CA ASP A 83 27.26 -3.95 -4.78
C ASP A 83 26.01 -4.83 -4.97
N ILE A 84 26.12 -5.83 -5.85
CA ILE A 84 25.02 -6.74 -6.19
C ILE A 84 24.55 -7.59 -4.99
N THR A 85 25.45 -7.92 -4.06
CA THR A 85 25.12 -8.69 -2.86
C THR A 85 24.28 -7.84 -1.91
N ILE A 86 24.66 -6.58 -1.71
CA ILE A 86 23.89 -5.61 -0.93
C ILE A 86 22.52 -5.36 -1.58
N ALA A 87 22.46 -5.15 -2.90
CA ALA A 87 21.20 -4.93 -3.61
C ALA A 87 20.24 -6.13 -3.46
N LYS A 88 20.75 -7.36 -3.56
CA LYS A 88 19.96 -8.59 -3.33
C LYS A 88 19.47 -8.70 -1.89
N GLU A 89 20.31 -8.33 -0.93
CA GLU A 89 19.95 -8.37 0.49
C GLU A 89 18.89 -7.31 0.85
N MET A 90 19.01 -6.09 0.29
CA MET A 90 17.97 -5.05 0.36
C MET A 90 16.64 -5.56 -0.20
N GLN A 91 16.66 -6.17 -1.39
CA GLN A 91 15.47 -6.76 -2.01
C GLN A 91 14.86 -7.84 -1.12
N ARG A 92 15.67 -8.74 -0.56
CA ARG A 92 15.22 -9.82 0.33
C ARG A 92 14.54 -9.26 1.58
N GLN A 93 15.15 -8.27 2.22
CA GLN A 93 14.58 -7.62 3.40
C GLN A 93 13.29 -6.88 3.07
N LEU A 94 13.25 -6.17 1.93
CA LEU A 94 12.05 -5.45 1.49
C LEU A 94 10.89 -6.41 1.23
N ILE A 95 11.12 -7.51 0.52
CA ILE A 95 10.11 -8.57 0.32
C ILE A 95 9.67 -9.16 1.67
N GLY A 96 10.62 -9.38 2.60
CA GLY A 96 10.35 -9.89 3.93
C GLY A 96 9.42 -8.96 4.72
N LEU A 97 9.75 -7.67 4.77
CA LEU A 97 8.97 -6.66 5.48
C LEU A 97 7.57 -6.50 4.90
N MET A 98 7.43 -6.41 3.57
CA MET A 98 6.12 -6.22 2.93
C MET A 98 5.19 -7.43 3.12
N LYS A 99 5.76 -8.65 3.21
CA LYS A 99 4.99 -9.87 3.48
C LYS A 99 4.34 -9.90 4.85
N GLU A 100 4.88 -9.20 5.85
CA GLU A 100 4.30 -9.12 7.21
C GLU A 100 2.89 -8.51 7.20
N VAL A 101 2.57 -7.71 6.16
CA VAL A 101 1.26 -7.04 6.01
C VAL A 101 0.57 -7.38 4.69
N PHE A 102 0.90 -8.54 4.10
CA PHE A 102 0.32 -9.04 2.84
C PHE A 102 0.52 -8.14 1.62
N LEU A 103 1.45 -7.18 1.68
CA LEU A 103 1.90 -6.37 0.54
C LEU A 103 2.83 -7.22 -0.32
N ASN A 104 2.30 -7.77 -1.41
CA ASN A 104 3.07 -8.59 -2.32
C ASN A 104 3.77 -7.70 -3.36
N LEU A 105 5.10 -7.61 -3.26
CA LEU A 105 5.93 -7.02 -4.32
C LEU A 105 6.00 -8.00 -5.50
N LYS A 106 5.70 -7.51 -6.70
CA LYS A 106 5.98 -8.23 -7.94
C LYS A 106 7.48 -8.12 -8.23
N ARG A 107 8.09 -9.24 -8.63
CA ARG A 107 9.52 -9.32 -8.99
C ARG A 107 9.72 -9.00 -10.45
#